data_AF-C7MQN0-F1
#
_entry.id   AF-C7MQN0-F1
#
_cell.length_a   1.000
_cell.length_b   1.000
_cell.length_c   1.000
_cell.angle_alpha   90.00
_cell.angle_beta   90.00
_cell.angle_gamma   90.00
#
_symmetry.space_group_name_H-M   'P 1'
#
loop_
_entity.id
_entity.type
_entity.pdbx_description
1 polymer ?
#
loop_
_entity_poly.entity_id
_entity_poly.type
_entity_poly.pdbx_seq_one_letter_code
_entity_poly.pdbx_strand_id
1 'polypeptide(L)'
;MSKKKTAALGAGILSALVVGGVAFAPAAYAEPEDSAYALRASGLINITKLPHVVGEGKDHLIHTDLPPGSDRILHAGVFNSAVEEGYAKASTADVKLGLPGAPIISLGLVTAECDNGQGRVSVADLQIDGRKISLDQIKPNTELIPEPLQGIARITLNKQTDNGDGSLTVSALAVDLLDGTQTVELSTATCTQNAGEPEPEPEPEPEPQPEPEPEPEEPTTPPADDGGDDDGDDDLPGSRPDEDGKAPTPVPQPGHLDVTG
;
A
#
# COMPACT_ATOMS: atom_id res chain seq x y z
N MET A 1 52.86 56.88 -20.24
CA MET A 1 52.04 56.48 -21.41
C MET A 1 51.00 55.49 -20.90
N SER A 2 49.74 55.85 -20.61
CA SER A 2 48.61 56.12 -21.53
C SER A 2 48.49 55.02 -22.58
N LYS A 3 47.42 54.21 -22.66
CA LYS A 3 46.01 54.62 -22.82
C LYS A 3 44.98 53.61 -22.24
N LYS A 4 43.87 54.18 -21.79
CA LYS A 4 42.57 53.59 -21.38
C LYS A 4 41.75 53.06 -22.58
N LYS A 5 40.75 52.20 -22.28
CA LYS A 5 39.32 52.14 -22.74
C LYS A 5 38.71 50.87 -22.13
N THR A 6 37.74 50.81 -21.20
CA THR A 6 36.38 51.40 -21.00
C THR A 6 35.26 50.80 -21.86
N ALA A 7 34.17 50.39 -21.19
CA ALA A 7 32.78 50.10 -21.61
C ALA A 7 32.48 48.66 -22.10
N ALA A 8 31.35 48.02 -21.76
CA ALA A 8 30.02 48.57 -21.47
C ALA A 8 29.24 47.81 -20.38
N LEU A 9 28.56 48.61 -19.55
CA LEU A 9 27.43 48.24 -18.70
C LEU A 9 26.20 47.93 -19.58
N GLY A 10 25.54 46.81 -19.32
CA GLY A 10 24.19 46.52 -19.81
C GLY A 10 23.20 46.56 -18.66
N ALA A 11 22.92 47.76 -18.14
CA ALA A 11 21.81 48.00 -17.22
C ALA A 11 20.52 48.08 -18.05
N GLY A 12 19.79 46.97 -18.12
CA GLY A 12 18.40 46.94 -18.57
C GLY A 12 17.50 47.33 -17.42
N ILE A 13 17.28 48.63 -17.24
CA ILE A 13 16.29 49.17 -16.32
C ILE A 13 14.90 48.89 -16.91
N LEU A 14 14.25 47.83 -16.44
CA LEU A 14 12.80 47.72 -16.53
C LEU A 14 12.22 48.37 -15.27
N SER A 15 12.07 49.69 -15.33
CA SER A 15 11.15 50.42 -14.47
C SER A 15 9.72 50.05 -14.87
N ALA A 16 9.19 48.99 -14.27
CA ALA A 16 7.76 48.70 -14.26
C ALA A 16 7.23 49.00 -12.85
N LEU A 17 6.52 50.12 -12.76
CA LEU A 17 5.55 50.53 -11.74
C LEU A 17 5.35 49.56 -10.55
N VAL A 18 5.87 49.96 -9.39
CA VAL A 18 5.41 49.47 -8.08
C VAL A 18 4.01 50.03 -7.84
N VAL A 19 2.99 49.28 -8.27
CA VAL A 19 1.62 49.43 -7.79
C VAL A 19 1.36 48.23 -6.89
N GLY A 20 1.56 48.42 -5.57
CA GLY A 20 0.99 47.63 -4.48
C GLY A 20 0.71 46.12 -4.69
N GLY A 21 1.63 45.37 -5.30
CA GLY A 21 1.46 43.95 -5.57
C GLY A 21 2.44 43.14 -4.72
N VAL A 22 1.92 42.38 -3.76
CA VAL A 22 2.68 41.39 -2.99
C VAL A 22 3.26 40.39 -3.99
N ALA A 23 4.59 40.34 -4.13
CA ALA A 23 5.25 39.32 -4.92
C ALA A 23 5.15 37.99 -4.16
N PHE A 24 4.18 37.16 -4.55
CA PHE A 24 4.15 35.77 -4.13
C PHE A 24 5.27 35.03 -4.86
N ALA A 25 6.39 34.82 -4.18
CA ALA A 25 7.30 33.75 -4.59
C ALA A 25 6.52 32.42 -4.49
N PRO A 26 6.61 31.51 -5.49
CA PRO A 26 6.07 30.18 -5.31
C PRO A 26 6.80 29.56 -4.11
N ALA A 27 6.05 29.27 -3.05
CA ALA A 27 6.58 28.43 -1.98
C ALA A 27 6.85 27.07 -2.61
N ALA A 28 8.11 26.62 -2.57
CA ALA A 28 8.45 25.25 -2.87
C ALA A 28 7.85 24.39 -1.77
N TYR A 29 6.66 23.84 -2.03
CA TYR A 29 6.13 22.77 -1.22
C TYR A 29 6.89 21.50 -1.61
N ALA A 30 7.44 20.79 -0.63
CA ALA A 30 7.90 19.44 -0.87
C ALA A 30 6.66 18.62 -1.23
N GLU A 31 6.67 17.96 -2.39
CA GLU A 31 5.63 17.01 -2.75
C GLU A 31 5.59 15.93 -1.65
N PRO A 32 4.39 15.48 -1.23
CA PRO A 32 4.28 14.40 -0.27
C PRO A 32 4.92 13.13 -0.85
N GLU A 33 5.77 12.48 -0.08
CA GLU A 33 6.47 11.26 -0.50
C GLU A 33 5.97 10.06 0.30
N ASP A 34 5.85 8.93 -0.39
CA ASP A 34 5.56 7.65 0.26
C ASP A 34 6.73 7.25 1.15
N SER A 35 6.42 6.74 2.35
CA SER A 35 7.45 6.34 3.31
C SER A 35 6.99 5.23 4.24
N ALA A 36 7.93 4.46 4.77
CA ALA A 36 7.64 3.41 5.74
C ALA A 36 8.72 3.35 6.80
N TYR A 37 8.33 3.08 8.05
CA TYR A 37 9.25 2.75 9.11
C TYR A 37 8.65 1.78 10.12
N ALA A 38 9.47 0.90 10.68
CA ALA A 38 8.96 -0.14 11.55
C ALA A 38 8.94 0.24 13.05
N LEU A 39 9.80 1.16 13.47
CA LEU A 39 9.85 1.67 14.84
C LEU A 39 10.20 3.15 14.87
N ARG A 40 9.49 3.90 15.71
CA ARG A 40 9.85 5.24 16.15
C ARG A 40 9.45 5.40 17.60
N ALA A 41 10.22 6.17 18.36
CA ALA A 41 9.81 6.58 19.69
C ALA A 41 10.19 8.04 19.92
N SER A 42 9.36 8.80 20.63
CA SER A 42 9.65 10.20 20.96
C SER A 42 9.22 10.52 22.39
N GLY A 43 9.91 11.46 23.03
CA GLY A 43 9.73 11.80 24.44
C GLY A 43 11.03 11.65 25.22
N LEU A 44 10.98 10.96 26.36
CA LEU A 44 12.14 10.66 27.22
C LEU A 44 13.21 9.83 26.51
N ILE A 45 12.77 8.88 25.68
CA ILE A 45 13.61 8.08 24.79
C ILE A 45 13.25 8.46 23.35
N ASN A 46 14.25 8.92 22.62
CA ASN A 46 14.12 9.25 21.21
C ASN A 46 14.76 8.16 20.35
N ILE A 47 13.94 7.47 19.57
CA ILE A 47 14.35 6.48 18.59
C ILE A 47 13.94 7.05 17.24
N THR A 48 14.94 7.35 16.41
CA THR A 48 14.70 7.74 15.03
C THR A 48 13.95 6.62 14.29
N LYS A 49 13.29 6.96 13.18
CA LYS A 49 12.58 5.98 12.35
C LYS A 49 13.54 4.87 11.92
N LEU A 50 13.24 3.60 12.26
CA LEU A 50 14.12 2.45 12.04
C LEU A 50 13.34 1.17 11.65
N PRO A 51 13.76 0.48 10.58
CA PRO A 51 14.38 1.06 9.39
C PRO A 51 13.47 2.15 8.81
N HIS A 52 13.99 3.02 7.94
CA HIS A 52 13.19 4.09 7.33
C HIS A 52 13.46 4.15 5.84
N VAL A 53 12.39 4.00 5.06
CA VAL A 53 12.40 4.06 3.60
C VAL A 53 11.55 5.26 3.19
N VAL A 54 12.05 6.04 2.22
CA VAL A 54 11.35 7.15 1.57
C VAL A 54 11.51 6.97 0.07
N GLY A 55 10.41 7.10 -0.68
CA GLY A 55 10.35 6.70 -2.08
C GLY A 55 10.52 5.19 -2.26
N GLU A 56 10.63 4.73 -3.50
CA GLU A 56 10.71 3.30 -3.80
C GLU A 56 11.91 2.62 -3.13
N GLY A 57 11.67 1.55 -2.39
CA GLY A 57 12.74 0.83 -1.71
C GLY A 57 12.26 -0.19 -0.69
N LYS A 58 13.21 -0.99 -0.20
CA LYS A 58 12.98 -2.01 0.83
C LYS A 58 14.17 -2.01 1.79
N ASP A 59 13.90 -2.07 3.09
CA ASP A 59 14.92 -2.17 4.12
C ASP A 59 14.42 -3.06 5.27
N HIS A 60 15.36 -3.67 5.98
CA HIS A 60 15.07 -4.56 7.09
C HIS A 60 16.15 -4.46 8.17
N LEU A 61 15.72 -4.65 9.42
CA LEU A 61 16.62 -4.69 10.56
C LEU A 61 16.28 -5.92 11.40
N ILE A 62 17.32 -6.68 11.75
CA ILE A 62 17.18 -7.84 12.63
C ILE A 62 17.61 -7.42 14.02
N HIS A 63 16.73 -7.70 14.98
CA HIS A 63 16.91 -7.63 16.41
C HIS A 63 17.23 -6.24 16.95
N THR A 64 16.38 -5.75 17.85
CA THR A 64 16.64 -4.52 18.57
C THR A 64 16.10 -4.61 19.99
N ASP A 65 17.00 -4.39 20.94
CA ASP A 65 16.70 -4.20 22.36
C ASP A 65 16.88 -2.70 22.70
N LEU A 66 15.85 -2.10 23.29
CA LEU A 66 15.83 -0.67 23.61
C LEU A 66 15.36 -0.42 25.05
N PRO A 67 16.18 0.23 25.90
CA PRO A 67 17.61 0.42 25.72
C PRO A 67 18.37 -0.92 25.66
N PRO A 68 19.59 -0.96 25.10
CA PRO A 68 20.41 -2.17 25.13
C PRO A 68 20.77 -2.54 26.58
N GLY A 69 20.69 -3.82 26.93
CA GLY A 69 21.06 -4.34 28.26
C GLY A 69 19.96 -5.12 28.97
N SER A 70 20.04 -5.21 30.30
CA SER A 70 19.09 -5.95 31.14
C SER A 70 17.75 -5.22 31.32
N ASP A 71 17.77 -3.89 31.27
CA ASP A 71 16.62 -3.03 31.60
C ASP A 71 15.86 -2.63 30.32
N ARG A 72 15.77 -3.58 29.39
CA ARG A 72 15.13 -3.37 28.09
C ARG A 72 13.63 -3.09 28.28
N ILE A 73 13.16 -2.02 27.66
CA ILE A 73 11.75 -1.63 27.65
C ILE A 73 11.08 -2.24 26.42
N LEU A 74 11.75 -2.22 25.28
CA LEU A 74 11.27 -2.78 24.02
C LEU A 74 12.26 -3.83 23.52
N HIS A 75 11.71 -4.99 23.17
CA HIS A 75 12.36 -6.01 22.37
C HIS A 75 11.57 -6.18 21.08
N ALA A 76 12.26 -6.26 19.96
CA ALA A 76 11.67 -6.60 18.67
C ALA A 76 12.66 -7.47 17.88
N GLY A 77 12.13 -8.52 17.24
CA GLY A 77 12.95 -9.51 16.55
C GLY A 77 13.31 -9.11 15.13
N VAL A 78 12.33 -8.70 14.33
CA VAL A 78 12.55 -8.34 12.92
C VAL A 78 11.70 -7.14 12.57
N PHE A 79 12.30 -6.21 11.85
CA PHE A 79 11.65 -5.05 11.27
C PHE A 79 11.77 -5.09 9.75
N ASN A 80 10.69 -4.80 9.05
CA ASN A 80 10.71 -4.60 7.61
C ASN A 80 10.00 -3.30 7.24
N SER A 81 10.50 -2.62 6.22
CA SER A 81 9.86 -1.45 5.63
C SER A 81 10.02 -1.54 4.12
N ALA A 82 8.94 -1.32 3.39
CA ALA A 82 8.88 -1.40 1.94
C ALA A 82 7.96 -0.28 1.43
N VAL A 83 8.37 0.35 0.34
CA VAL A 83 7.65 1.44 -0.29
C VAL A 83 7.74 1.25 -1.80
N GLU A 84 6.62 1.45 -2.47
CA GLU A 84 6.38 1.45 -3.91
C GLU A 84 5.46 2.64 -4.20
N GLU A 85 5.30 3.05 -5.46
CA GLU A 85 4.47 4.22 -5.80
C GLU A 85 3.00 4.04 -5.34
N GLY A 86 2.53 4.94 -4.48
CA GLY A 86 1.20 4.90 -3.87
C GLY A 86 1.02 3.76 -2.84
N TYR A 87 2.09 3.02 -2.50
CA TYR A 87 2.02 1.88 -1.59
C TYR A 87 3.16 1.90 -0.56
N ALA A 88 2.80 1.75 0.71
CA ALA A 88 3.78 1.60 1.79
C ALA A 88 3.39 0.48 2.73
N LYS A 89 4.39 -0.26 3.19
CA LYS A 89 4.22 -1.35 4.15
C LYS A 89 5.33 -1.36 5.18
N ALA A 90 4.94 -1.52 6.44
CA ALA A 90 5.87 -1.76 7.54
C ALA A 90 5.40 -2.94 8.38
N SER A 91 6.33 -3.74 8.87
CA SER A 91 6.02 -4.86 9.76
C SER A 91 7.08 -5.05 10.84
N THR A 92 6.63 -5.52 12.00
CA THR A 92 7.48 -5.84 13.13
C THR A 92 7.07 -7.19 13.72
N ALA A 93 8.03 -8.09 13.89
CA ALA A 93 7.83 -9.39 14.52
C ALA A 93 8.48 -9.48 15.90
N ASP A 94 7.97 -10.38 16.73
CA ASP A 94 8.48 -10.71 18.07
C ASP A 94 8.61 -9.50 18.99
N VAL A 95 7.54 -8.71 19.11
CA VAL A 95 7.52 -7.51 19.93
C VAL A 95 7.23 -7.86 21.39
N LYS A 96 8.03 -7.34 22.32
CA LYS A 96 7.72 -7.30 23.75
C LYS A 96 8.01 -5.92 24.29
N LEU A 97 6.99 -5.28 24.86
CA LEU A 97 7.07 -3.99 25.52
C LEU A 97 6.83 -4.19 27.02
N GLY A 98 7.85 -3.97 27.84
CA GLY A 98 7.81 -4.05 29.29
C GLY A 98 8.10 -2.69 29.91
N LEU A 99 7.13 -2.14 30.63
CA LEU A 99 7.32 -0.89 31.38
C LEU A 99 7.48 -1.21 32.87
N PRO A 100 8.39 -0.52 33.59
CA PRO A 100 8.53 -0.71 35.02
C PRO A 100 7.20 -0.49 35.76
N GLY A 101 6.74 -1.51 36.49
CA GLY A 101 5.49 -1.44 37.25
C GLY A 101 4.22 -1.54 36.41
N ALA A 102 4.31 -1.84 35.13
CA ALA A 102 3.15 -2.09 34.26
C ALA A 102 3.21 -3.50 33.65
N PRO A 103 2.06 -4.08 33.26
CA PRO A 103 2.06 -5.35 32.57
C PRO A 103 2.77 -5.32 31.23
N ILE A 104 3.33 -6.48 30.86
CA ILE A 104 4.06 -6.66 29.60
C ILE A 104 3.06 -6.81 28.46
N ILE A 105 3.29 -6.07 27.38
CA ILE A 105 2.56 -6.21 26.12
C ILE A 105 3.44 -7.04 25.18
N SER A 106 2.90 -8.09 24.57
CA SER A 106 3.62 -8.92 23.60
C SER A 106 2.80 -9.07 22.32
N LEU A 107 3.46 -9.02 21.16
CA LEU A 107 2.86 -9.27 19.86
C LEU A 107 3.76 -10.20 19.04
N GLY A 108 3.15 -11.14 18.32
CA GLY A 108 3.90 -12.04 17.43
C GLY A 108 4.28 -11.33 16.12
N LEU A 109 3.30 -10.65 15.51
CA LEU A 109 3.50 -9.87 14.29
C LEU A 109 2.55 -8.68 14.30
N VAL A 110 3.05 -7.53 13.88
CA VAL A 110 2.24 -6.35 13.58
C VAL A 110 2.61 -5.85 12.19
N THR A 111 1.61 -5.43 11.42
CA THR A 111 1.80 -4.97 10.04
C THR A 111 0.88 -3.79 9.77
N ALA A 112 1.41 -2.72 9.17
CA ALA A 112 0.65 -1.64 8.56
C ALA A 112 0.87 -1.66 7.06
N GLU A 113 -0.22 -1.43 6.34
CA GLU A 113 -0.25 -1.25 4.89
C GLU A 113 -1.02 0.03 4.60
N CYS A 114 -0.47 0.84 3.71
CA CYS A 114 -1.12 2.00 3.13
C CYS A 114 -1.09 1.82 1.62
N ASP A 115 -2.25 1.86 0.98
CA ASP A 115 -2.43 1.59 -0.44
C ASP A 115 -3.37 2.65 -1.02
N ASN A 116 -2.84 3.57 -1.81
CA ASN A 116 -3.58 4.63 -2.48
C ASN A 116 -4.52 5.40 -1.53
N GLY A 117 -3.97 5.84 -0.39
CA GLY A 117 -4.72 6.55 0.65
C GLY A 117 -5.66 5.67 1.48
N GLN A 118 -5.58 4.34 1.40
CA GLN A 118 -6.35 3.41 2.22
C GLN A 118 -5.45 2.65 3.19
N GLY A 119 -5.71 2.79 4.50
CA GLY A 119 -4.94 2.16 5.55
C GLY A 119 -5.54 0.84 6.06
N ARG A 120 -4.69 -0.19 6.15
CA ARG A 120 -5.03 -1.50 6.71
C ARG A 120 -3.95 -1.94 7.71
N VAL A 121 -4.37 -2.68 8.74
CA VAL A 121 -3.42 -3.22 9.72
C VAL A 121 -3.79 -4.65 10.10
N SER A 122 -2.77 -5.42 10.46
CA SER A 122 -2.92 -6.76 10.98
C SER A 122 -2.08 -6.92 12.23
N VAL A 123 -2.64 -7.56 13.25
CA VAL A 123 -2.01 -7.80 14.54
C VAL A 123 -2.21 -9.26 14.92
N ALA A 124 -1.11 -9.99 15.07
CA ALA A 124 -1.10 -11.38 15.48
C ALA A 124 -0.58 -11.55 16.91
N ASP A 125 -1.24 -12.43 17.66
CA ASP A 125 -0.85 -12.85 19.01
C ASP A 125 -0.62 -11.70 20.00
N LEU A 126 -1.49 -10.68 19.95
CA LEU A 126 -1.52 -9.64 20.98
C LEU A 126 -1.83 -10.26 22.35
N GLN A 127 -0.93 -10.04 23.30
CA GLN A 127 -1.06 -10.46 24.68
C GLN A 127 -0.74 -9.30 25.62
N ILE A 128 -1.49 -9.22 26.71
CA ILE A 128 -1.27 -8.24 27.78
C ILE A 128 -1.20 -9.01 29.09
N ASP A 129 -0.04 -8.98 29.72
CA ASP A 129 0.27 -9.78 30.92
C ASP A 129 0.06 -11.28 30.69
N GLY A 130 0.45 -11.77 29.50
CA GLY A 130 0.27 -13.16 29.07
C GLY A 130 -1.18 -13.56 28.74
N ARG A 131 -2.15 -12.64 28.84
CA ARG A 131 -3.54 -12.89 28.42
C ARG A 131 -3.71 -12.50 26.96
N LYS A 132 -4.14 -13.44 26.12
CA LYS A 132 -4.42 -13.21 24.70
C LYS A 132 -5.63 -12.28 24.54
N ILE A 133 -5.47 -11.26 23.69
CA ILE A 133 -6.52 -10.33 23.31
C ILE A 133 -6.96 -10.68 21.90
N SER A 134 -8.22 -11.08 21.72
CA SER A 134 -8.79 -11.33 20.40
C SER A 134 -9.21 -10.01 19.75
N LEU A 135 -8.79 -9.81 18.52
CA LEU A 135 -9.12 -8.65 17.70
C LEU A 135 -9.88 -9.15 16.46
N ASP A 136 -11.19 -9.01 16.43
CA ASP A 136 -11.99 -9.48 15.29
C ASP A 136 -11.84 -8.53 14.10
N GLN A 137 -12.07 -7.24 14.33
CA GLN A 137 -11.95 -6.18 13.34
C GLN A 137 -11.30 -4.95 13.98
N ILE A 138 -10.17 -4.52 13.42
CA ILE A 138 -9.45 -3.33 13.91
C ILE A 138 -9.86 -2.14 13.05
N LYS A 139 -10.89 -1.41 13.52
CA LYS A 139 -11.33 -0.16 12.88
C LYS A 139 -10.23 0.92 12.99
N PRO A 140 -10.22 1.93 12.10
CA PRO A 140 -9.31 3.06 12.25
C PRO A 140 -9.42 3.69 13.64
N ASN A 141 -8.27 4.00 14.23
CA ASN A 141 -8.13 4.65 15.54
C ASN A 141 -8.79 3.86 16.68
N THR A 142 -8.66 2.53 16.69
CA THR A 142 -9.20 1.68 17.77
C THR A 142 -8.36 1.83 19.03
N GLU A 143 -8.93 2.43 20.07
CA GLU A 143 -8.26 2.56 21.37
C GLU A 143 -8.48 1.33 22.26
N LEU A 144 -7.39 0.87 22.87
CA LEU A 144 -7.36 -0.15 23.91
C LEU A 144 -6.71 0.43 25.15
N ILE A 145 -7.45 0.45 26.25
CA ILE A 145 -6.96 0.90 27.55
C ILE A 145 -7.23 -0.22 28.57
N PRO A 146 -6.33 -1.20 28.66
CA PRO A 146 -6.46 -2.25 29.66
C PRO A 146 -6.55 -1.64 31.06
N GLU A 147 -7.41 -2.18 31.94
CA GLU A 147 -7.54 -1.71 33.32
C GLU A 147 -6.19 -1.54 34.05
N PRO A 148 -5.22 -2.48 33.91
CA PRO A 148 -3.91 -2.32 34.55
C PRO A 148 -3.05 -1.17 34.01
N LEU A 149 -3.40 -0.61 32.85
CA LEU A 149 -2.66 0.45 32.17
C LEU A 149 -3.37 1.81 32.25
N GLN A 150 -4.54 1.89 32.89
CA GLN A 150 -5.27 3.15 33.04
C GLN A 150 -4.40 4.20 33.75
N GLY A 151 -4.22 5.36 33.10
CA GLY A 151 -3.37 6.46 33.58
C GLY A 151 -1.87 6.26 33.37
N ILE A 152 -1.44 5.13 32.80
CA ILE A 152 -0.03 4.83 32.50
C ILE A 152 0.20 4.74 30.99
N ALA A 153 -0.66 4.00 30.29
CA ALA A 153 -0.51 3.76 28.87
C ALA A 153 -1.86 3.69 28.14
N ARG A 154 -1.92 4.30 26.97
CA ARG A 154 -3.01 4.19 26.00
C ARG A 154 -2.45 3.51 24.75
N ILE A 155 -3.12 2.46 24.32
CA ILE A 155 -2.76 1.76 23.09
C ILE A 155 -3.77 2.15 22.03
N THR A 156 -3.29 2.59 20.87
CA THR A 156 -4.12 2.85 19.69
C THR A 156 -3.68 1.90 18.58
N LEU A 157 -4.58 1.02 18.19
CA LEU A 157 -4.41 0.16 17.03
C LEU A 157 -4.96 0.86 15.79
N ASN A 158 -4.33 0.61 14.65
CA ASN A 158 -4.73 1.21 13.37
C ASN A 158 -4.86 2.73 13.45
N LYS A 159 -3.87 3.40 14.05
CA LYS A 159 -3.87 4.86 14.13
C LYS A 159 -3.70 5.40 12.72
N GLN A 160 -4.71 6.11 12.22
CA GLN A 160 -4.72 6.69 10.88
C GLN A 160 -4.80 8.20 10.99
N THR A 161 -3.88 8.87 10.29
CA THR A 161 -3.77 10.33 10.27
C THR A 161 -3.77 10.79 8.81
N ASP A 162 -4.76 11.60 8.45
CA ASP A 162 -4.73 12.39 7.23
C ASP A 162 -3.79 13.58 7.46
N ASN A 163 -2.77 13.72 6.62
CA ASN A 163 -1.74 14.75 6.78
C ASN A 163 -2.17 16.09 6.16
N GLY A 164 -3.29 16.15 5.44
CA GLY A 164 -3.80 17.36 4.78
C GLY A 164 -3.07 17.74 3.49
N ASP A 165 -2.05 16.97 3.10
CA ASP A 165 -1.31 17.09 1.84
C ASP A 165 -1.70 16.02 0.81
N GLY A 166 -2.74 15.22 1.09
CA GLY A 166 -3.16 14.09 0.25
C GLY A 166 -2.50 12.76 0.61
N SER A 167 -1.60 12.74 1.60
CA SER A 167 -1.02 11.51 2.14
C SER A 167 -1.75 11.02 3.41
N LEU A 168 -1.87 9.70 3.52
CA LEU A 168 -2.37 9.02 4.71
C LEU A 168 -1.21 8.35 5.44
N THR A 169 -1.09 8.59 6.75
CA THR A 169 -0.16 7.87 7.62
C THR A 169 -0.91 6.86 8.47
N VAL A 170 -0.46 5.61 8.45
CA VAL A 170 -1.07 4.46 9.12
C VAL A 170 -0.05 3.82 10.04
N SER A 171 -0.30 3.85 11.35
CA SER A 171 0.50 3.13 12.35
C SER A 171 -0.29 1.95 12.89
N ALA A 172 0.25 0.75 12.77
CA ALA A 172 -0.44 -0.44 13.23
C ALA A 172 -0.63 -0.47 14.75
N LEU A 173 0.38 -0.02 15.49
CA LEU A 173 0.34 0.09 16.94
C LEU A 173 1.02 1.39 17.38
N ALA A 174 0.28 2.25 18.03
CA ALA A 174 0.80 3.42 18.74
C ALA A 174 0.56 3.22 20.24
N VAL A 175 1.61 3.44 21.04
CA VAL A 175 1.53 3.41 22.49
C VAL A 175 1.88 4.79 23.01
N ASP A 176 0.95 5.40 23.71
CA ASP A 176 1.12 6.68 24.38
C ASP A 176 1.24 6.44 25.88
N LEU A 177 2.34 6.91 26.48
CA LEU A 177 2.68 6.69 27.88
C LEU A 177 2.65 8.01 28.63
N LEU A 178 2.00 7.98 29.80
CA LEU A 178 1.88 9.10 30.72
C LEU A 178 1.42 10.38 29.99
N ASP A 179 0.31 10.25 29.25
CA ASP A 179 -0.38 11.34 28.54
C ASP A 179 0.54 12.18 27.62
N GLY A 180 1.25 11.52 26.70
CA GLY A 180 2.09 12.15 25.69
C GLY A 180 3.56 12.31 26.09
N THR A 181 3.92 11.95 27.33
CA THR A 181 5.32 12.06 27.80
C THR A 181 6.26 11.18 26.98
N GLN A 182 5.78 10.00 26.58
CA GLN A 182 6.51 9.11 25.69
C GLN A 182 5.55 8.45 24.71
N THR A 183 5.87 8.51 23.42
CA THR A 183 5.15 7.80 22.37
C THR A 183 6.05 6.76 21.72
N VAL A 184 5.47 5.62 21.38
CA VAL A 184 6.11 4.55 20.62
C VAL A 184 5.17 4.18 19.47
N GLU A 185 5.67 4.25 18.24
CA GLU A 185 4.93 3.89 17.03
C GLU A 185 5.63 2.70 16.37
N LEU A 186 4.85 1.66 16.10
CA LEU A 186 5.30 0.41 15.52
C LEU A 186 4.58 0.15 14.21
N SER A 187 5.38 -0.21 13.21
CA SER A 187 4.93 -0.50 11.84
C SER A 187 4.07 0.65 11.29
N THR A 188 4.72 1.69 10.81
CA THR A 188 4.08 2.85 10.21
C THR A 188 4.34 2.90 8.70
N ALA A 189 3.28 3.13 7.95
CA ALA A 189 3.30 3.28 6.50
C ALA A 189 2.58 4.58 6.13
N THR A 190 3.18 5.37 5.25
CA THR A 190 2.62 6.60 4.70
C THR A 190 2.56 6.45 3.19
N CYS A 191 1.37 6.65 2.62
CA CYS A 191 1.16 6.61 1.18
C CYS A 191 0.34 7.81 0.73
N THR A 192 0.64 8.28 -0.47
CA THR A 192 -0.13 9.27 -1.23
C THR A 192 -1.22 8.56 -2.02
N GLN A 193 -2.31 9.27 -2.32
CA GLN A 193 -3.21 8.79 -3.37
C GLN A 193 -2.49 8.96 -4.71
N ASN A 194 -2.23 7.86 -5.43
CA ASN A 194 -1.87 7.98 -6.83
C ASN A 194 -2.98 8.75 -7.54
N ALA A 195 -2.62 9.85 -8.18
CA ALA A 195 -3.47 10.55 -9.12
C ALA A 195 -3.54 9.74 -10.42
N GLY A 196 -4.17 8.56 -10.36
CA GLY A 196 -4.57 7.72 -11.49
C GLY A 196 -3.51 7.50 -12.58
N GLU A 197 -3.04 6.27 -12.71
CA GLU A 197 -2.82 5.75 -14.06
C GLU A 197 -4.09 6.07 -14.88
N PRO A 198 -4.00 6.71 -16.06
CA PRO A 198 -5.18 7.02 -16.85
C PRO A 198 -5.97 5.72 -17.06
N GLU A 199 -7.28 5.75 -16.76
CA GLU A 199 -8.16 4.64 -17.14
C GLU A 199 -7.87 4.30 -18.61
N PRO A 200 -7.68 3.01 -18.97
CA PRO A 200 -7.48 2.64 -20.36
C PRO A 200 -8.63 3.25 -21.16
N GLU A 201 -8.31 4.05 -22.18
CA GLU A 201 -9.31 4.65 -23.05
C GLU A 201 -10.28 3.56 -23.48
N PRO A 202 -11.60 3.80 -23.43
CA PRO A 202 -12.57 2.80 -23.83
C PRO A 202 -12.19 2.29 -25.22
N GLU A 203 -12.04 0.97 -25.36
CA GLU A 203 -11.77 0.36 -26.65
C GLU A 203 -12.82 0.89 -27.65
N PRO A 204 -12.40 1.29 -28.86
CA PRO A 204 -13.33 1.85 -29.85
C PRO A 204 -14.48 0.87 -30.04
N GLU A 205 -15.71 1.37 -29.91
CA GLU A 205 -16.90 0.56 -30.12
C GLU A 205 -16.79 -0.18 -31.45
N PRO A 206 -17.11 -1.49 -31.50
CA PRO A 206 -17.04 -2.26 -32.73
C PRO A 206 -17.90 -1.57 -33.79
N GLU A 207 -17.30 -1.30 -34.96
CA GLU A 207 -18.01 -0.69 -36.08
C GLU A 207 -19.29 -1.47 -36.38
N PRO A 208 -20.42 -0.79 -36.67
CA PRO A 208 -21.68 -1.44 -36.97
C PRO A 208 -21.47 -2.41 -38.14
N GLN A 209 -21.77 -3.69 -37.90
CA GLN A 209 -21.73 -4.70 -38.95
C GLN A 209 -22.66 -4.27 -40.09
N PRO A 210 -22.26 -4.47 -41.36
CA PRO A 210 -23.10 -4.14 -42.50
C PRO A 210 -24.44 -4.87 -42.39
N GLU A 211 -25.53 -4.13 -42.62
CA GLU A 211 -26.88 -4.70 -42.64
C GLU A 211 -26.93 -5.86 -43.67
N PRO A 212 -27.58 -6.98 -43.34
CA PRO A 212 -27.71 -8.11 -44.26
C PRO A 212 -28.44 -7.67 -45.53
N GLU A 213 -27.85 -8.00 -46.68
CA GLU A 213 -28.48 -7.81 -47.99
C GLU A 213 -29.82 -8.57 -48.06
N PRO A 214 -30.82 -8.02 -48.78
CA PRO A 214 -32.14 -8.65 -48.89
C PRO A 214 -32.04 -10.02 -49.58
N GLU A 215 -32.64 -11.03 -48.95
CA GLU A 215 -32.76 -12.39 -49.47
C GLU A 215 -33.51 -12.40 -50.82
N PRO A 216 -33.03 -13.14 -51.84
CA PRO A 216 -33.75 -13.36 -53.08
C PRO A 216 -35.04 -14.18 -52.87
N GLU A 217 -36.15 -13.73 -53.46
CA GLU A 217 -37.41 -14.48 -53.50
C GLU A 217 -37.24 -15.82 -54.24
N GLU A 218 -37.46 -16.93 -53.54
CA GLU A 218 -37.45 -18.27 -54.14
C GLU A 218 -38.71 -18.52 -55.00
N PRO A 219 -38.56 -19.10 -56.21
CA PRO A 219 -39.68 -19.69 -56.92
C PRO A 219 -39.91 -21.15 -56.48
N THR A 220 -41.20 -21.49 -56.43
CA THR A 220 -41.79 -22.75 -56.00
C THR A 220 -41.18 -24.04 -56.59
N THR A 221 -41.15 -25.05 -55.73
CA THR A 221 -40.76 -26.47 -55.90
C THR A 221 -41.37 -27.20 -57.11
N PRO A 222 -40.69 -28.28 -57.57
CA PRO A 222 -41.25 -29.63 -57.40
C PRO A 222 -40.21 -30.70 -56.96
N PRO A 223 -40.65 -31.92 -56.57
CA PRO A 223 -39.90 -32.81 -55.69
C PRO A 223 -39.08 -33.88 -56.44
N ALA A 224 -38.02 -34.38 -55.82
CA ALA A 224 -37.81 -35.81 -55.52
C ALA A 224 -36.33 -36.14 -55.23
N ASP A 225 -36.17 -36.84 -54.11
CA ASP A 225 -35.26 -37.96 -53.87
C ASP A 225 -33.74 -37.79 -53.73
N ASP A 226 -33.22 -38.72 -52.92
CA ASP A 226 -31.86 -39.23 -52.78
C ASP A 226 -30.93 -38.62 -51.71
N GLY A 227 -30.98 -39.24 -50.53
CA GLY A 227 -29.86 -39.91 -49.86
C GLY A 227 -28.49 -39.21 -49.73
N GLY A 228 -28.03 -39.05 -48.49
CA GLY A 228 -26.62 -38.82 -48.19
C GLY A 228 -26.38 -38.33 -46.77
N ASP A 229 -26.12 -39.28 -45.87
CA ASP A 229 -25.50 -39.08 -44.56
C ASP A 229 -24.18 -38.29 -44.67
N ASP A 230 -23.95 -37.29 -43.81
CA ASP A 230 -22.62 -37.00 -43.23
C ASP A 230 -22.75 -36.12 -41.98
N ASP A 231 -22.68 -36.78 -40.82
CA ASP A 231 -22.53 -36.16 -39.50
C ASP A 231 -21.07 -35.70 -39.32
N GLY A 232 -20.86 -34.39 -39.26
CA GLY A 232 -19.57 -33.75 -38.98
C GLY A 232 -19.56 -33.03 -37.63
N ASP A 233 -19.73 -33.77 -36.53
CA ASP A 233 -19.49 -33.30 -35.16
C ASP A 233 -17.98 -33.16 -34.92
N ASP A 234 -17.42 -31.97 -35.12
CA ASP A 234 -16.11 -31.60 -34.56
C ASP A 234 -16.28 -31.13 -33.10
N ASP A 235 -16.68 -32.07 -32.22
CA ASP A 235 -16.66 -31.88 -30.77
C ASP A 235 -15.21 -31.98 -30.25
N LEU A 236 -14.57 -30.81 -30.11
CA LEU A 236 -13.33 -30.67 -29.35
C LEU A 236 -13.62 -30.95 -27.86
N PRO A 237 -12.94 -31.94 -27.23
CA PRO A 237 -13.22 -32.30 -25.85
C PRO A 237 -12.91 -31.15 -24.90
N GLY A 238 -13.95 -30.64 -24.22
CA GLY A 238 -13.82 -29.68 -23.12
C GLY A 238 -14.38 -28.27 -23.36
N SER A 239 -15.09 -28.03 -24.46
CA SER A 239 -15.63 -26.69 -24.79
C SER A 239 -17.09 -26.46 -24.35
N ARG A 240 -17.76 -27.48 -23.79
CA ARG A 240 -19.16 -27.36 -23.30
C ARG A 240 -19.27 -27.88 -21.86
N PRO A 241 -19.96 -27.17 -20.95
CA PRO A 241 -20.35 -27.68 -19.63
C PRO A 241 -21.14 -28.98 -19.75
N ASP A 242 -21.06 -29.86 -18.75
CA ASP A 242 -21.91 -31.06 -18.71
C ASP A 242 -23.40 -30.69 -18.52
N GLU A 243 -24.29 -31.68 -18.63
CA GLU A 243 -25.75 -31.49 -18.48
C GLU A 243 -26.16 -30.89 -17.11
N ASP A 244 -25.26 -30.94 -16.12
CA ASP A 244 -25.41 -30.36 -14.78
C ASP A 244 -24.78 -28.94 -14.67
N GLY A 245 -24.28 -28.38 -15.76
CA GLY A 245 -23.69 -27.05 -15.83
C GLY A 245 -22.29 -26.95 -15.20
N LYS A 246 -21.61 -28.07 -14.94
CA LYS A 246 -20.23 -28.05 -14.43
C LYS A 246 -19.24 -27.91 -15.58
N ALA A 247 -18.28 -27.02 -15.37
CA ALA A 247 -17.15 -26.87 -16.28
C ALA A 247 -16.34 -28.19 -16.34
N PRO A 248 -15.94 -28.65 -17.55
CA PRO A 248 -15.16 -29.85 -17.69
C PRO A 248 -13.81 -29.73 -16.98
N THR A 249 -13.39 -30.80 -16.31
CA THR A 249 -12.12 -30.84 -15.58
C THR A 249 -10.96 -30.95 -16.58
N PRO A 250 -9.96 -30.04 -16.57
CA PRO A 250 -8.82 -30.13 -17.48
C PRO A 250 -8.04 -31.41 -17.24
N VAL A 251 -7.78 -32.18 -18.30
CA VAL A 251 -6.89 -33.34 -18.24
C VAL A 251 -5.44 -32.86 -18.41
N PRO A 252 -4.53 -33.14 -17.47
CA PRO A 252 -3.12 -32.76 -17.60
C PRO A 252 -2.47 -33.42 -18.82
N GLN A 253 -1.92 -32.60 -19.72
CA GLN A 253 -1.09 -33.08 -20.82
C GLN A 253 0.29 -33.51 -20.28
N PRO A 254 0.78 -34.72 -20.57
CA PRO A 254 2.12 -35.15 -20.17
C PRO A 254 3.18 -34.22 -20.77
N GLY A 255 3.99 -33.60 -19.92
CA GLY A 255 5.09 -32.74 -20.38
C GLY A 255 6.21 -33.57 -21.01
N HIS A 256 6.42 -33.40 -22.32
CA HIS A 256 7.64 -33.86 -22.99
C HIS A 256 8.79 -32.90 -22.63
N LEU A 257 9.47 -33.20 -21.53
CA LEU A 257 10.80 -32.64 -21.26
C LEU A 257 11.81 -33.78 -21.42
N ASP A 258 12.43 -33.85 -22.60
CA ASP A 258 13.60 -34.70 -22.82
C ASP A 258 14.76 -34.15 -21.99
N VAL A 259 14.99 -34.77 -20.83
CA VAL A 259 16.18 -34.52 -20.01
C VAL A 259 17.36 -35.24 -20.66
N THR A 260 18.18 -34.50 -21.39
CA THR A 260 19.48 -35.00 -21.86
C THR A 260 20.43 -35.10 -20.67
N GLY A 261 20.73 -36.32 -20.24
CA GLY A 261 21.77 -36.63 -19.26
C GLY A 261 23.18 -36.55 -19.83
#